data_AF-A0A7C7YLU5-F1
#
_entry.id   AF-A0A7C7YLU5-F1
#
_cell.length_a   1.000
_cell.length_b   1.000
_cell.length_c   1.000
_cell.angle_alpha   90.00
_cell.angle_beta   90.00
_cell.angle_gamma   90.00
#
_symmetry.space_group_name_H-M   'P 1'
#
loop_
_entity.id
_entity.type
_entity.pdbx_description
1 polymer ?
#
loop_
_entity_poly.entity_id
_entity_poly.type
_entity_poly.pdbx_seq_one_letter_code
_entity_poly.pdbx_strand_id
1 'polypeptide(L)'
;MERPTSSVRPRTKPGSQIPEAMKSRSLGELSCSRSGPEGTGVGTVRFSYFFIAPSPYIREHDIPGGLAPAAQLPPGRRPKFVRSGVAGQAGINPPGRRDMVERGDRPVERSDLALVDALGLGSVPGIISIVGGGGKSSLLFALGKLLPGRTVLTTTTRIFASQTRLASAVCSLDDENWERVLSQGVGSVLVVGHMDERHAMGVPLDLPSRILARPDVDWVIVEADGSRRLPVKAPAQHEPVIPTETGTLVTVAGLDALGAPIAEVAHRPERVSAVTGLPQEATLTPESLGQLLASSRGGGKSAPPGARRMILVNKVESAGELGLAAQVALSALAEDSVERVVVGALRGDPSSGWRAWLR
;
A
#
# COMPACT_ATOMS: atom_id res chain seq x y z
N MET A 1 18.63 -39.43 59.23
CA MET A 1 17.52 -39.64 58.29
C MET A 1 16.33 -38.87 58.85
N GLU A 2 16.25 -37.56 58.56
CA GLU A 2 15.46 -36.95 57.46
C GLU A 2 13.95 -37.07 57.68
N ARG A 3 13.09 -36.03 57.68
CA ARG A 3 13.12 -34.54 57.62
C ARG A 3 11.74 -34.06 58.15
N PRO A 4 11.58 -32.86 58.73
CA PRO A 4 10.28 -32.21 58.86
C PRO A 4 9.98 -31.28 57.67
N THR A 5 8.72 -31.30 57.24
CA THR A 5 8.14 -30.53 56.13
C THR A 5 7.98 -29.05 56.47
N SER A 6 8.55 -28.15 55.66
CA SER A 6 8.26 -26.71 55.70
C SER A 6 7.15 -26.35 54.71
N SER A 7 6.09 -25.72 55.23
CA SER A 7 5.01 -25.13 54.45
C SER A 7 5.34 -23.67 54.12
N VAL A 8 5.44 -23.35 52.84
CA VAL A 8 5.65 -21.99 52.34
C VAL A 8 4.30 -21.42 51.89
N ARG A 9 3.83 -20.36 52.58
CA ARG A 9 2.69 -19.55 52.16
C ARG A 9 3.11 -18.61 51.01
N PRO A 10 2.27 -18.40 49.98
CA PRO A 10 2.56 -17.45 48.92
C PRO A 10 2.32 -16.00 49.36
N ARG A 11 3.29 -15.13 49.07
CA ARG A 11 3.20 -13.67 49.23
C ARG A 11 2.35 -13.06 48.11
N THR A 12 1.28 -12.36 48.48
CA THR A 12 0.51 -11.47 47.61
C THR A 12 1.30 -10.16 47.39
N LYS A 13 1.38 -9.69 46.14
CA LYS A 13 1.90 -8.34 45.81
C LYS A 13 0.73 -7.33 45.84
N PRO A 14 0.94 -6.08 46.30
CA PRO A 14 -0.09 -5.05 46.30
C PRO A 14 -0.30 -4.47 44.90
N GLY A 15 -1.56 -4.15 44.59
CA GLY A 15 -1.99 -3.57 43.33
C GLY A 15 -1.56 -2.11 43.16
N SER A 16 -1.18 -1.75 41.93
CA SER A 16 -1.07 -0.37 41.47
C SER A 16 -2.36 0.02 40.76
N GLN A 17 -3.04 1.01 41.34
CA GLN A 17 -4.26 1.65 40.87
C GLN A 17 -4.04 2.32 39.50
N ILE A 18 -5.00 2.15 38.60
CA ILE A 18 -5.13 2.94 37.36
C ILE A 18 -5.92 4.21 37.72
N PRO A 19 -5.47 5.43 37.37
CA PRO A 19 -6.17 6.65 37.68
C PRO A 19 -7.56 6.73 37.01
N GLU A 20 -8.57 7.05 37.81
CA GLU A 20 -9.97 7.15 37.46
C GLU A 20 -10.30 8.46 36.73
N ALA A 21 -9.67 8.70 35.57
CA ALA A 21 -9.91 9.87 34.71
C ALA A 21 -10.15 9.42 33.25
N MET A 22 -11.12 8.52 33.05
CA MET A 22 -11.56 8.10 31.71
C MET A 22 -13.01 7.58 31.71
N LYS A 23 -13.90 8.20 32.50
CA LYS A 23 -15.34 7.95 32.47
C LYS A 23 -16.10 9.23 32.13
N SER A 24 -16.20 9.54 30.84
CA SER A 24 -17.41 10.14 30.24
C SER A 24 -17.21 10.25 28.73
N ARG A 25 -17.80 9.30 27.99
CA ARG A 25 -18.19 9.50 26.59
C ARG A 25 -19.71 9.48 26.59
N SER A 26 -20.32 10.56 26.15
CA SER A 26 -21.77 10.64 26.00
C SER A 26 -22.23 9.69 24.90
N LEU A 27 -23.07 8.73 25.28
CA LEU A 27 -23.90 7.95 24.36
C LEU A 27 -25.10 8.81 24.00
N GLY A 28 -25.18 9.27 22.75
CA GLY A 28 -26.42 9.80 22.21
C GLY A 28 -27.31 8.65 21.76
N GLU A 29 -28.37 8.35 22.51
CA GLU A 29 -29.40 7.38 22.12
C GLU A 29 -30.53 8.10 21.37
N LEU A 30 -30.85 7.65 20.16
CA LEU A 30 -32.08 8.00 19.46
C LEU A 30 -32.89 6.72 19.30
N SER A 31 -33.99 6.61 20.05
CA SER A 31 -34.98 5.54 19.89
C SER A 31 -36.06 6.00 18.90
N CYS A 32 -36.35 5.16 17.91
CA CYS A 32 -37.51 5.32 17.05
C CYS A 32 -38.32 4.02 17.11
N SER A 33 -39.50 4.08 17.71
CA SER A 33 -40.46 2.98 17.69
C SER A 33 -41.31 3.08 16.42
N ARG A 34 -41.40 1.98 15.67
CA ARG A 34 -42.47 1.76 14.69
C ARG A 34 -43.37 0.65 15.19
N SER A 35 -44.66 0.95 15.31
CA SER A 35 -45.73 -0.03 15.46
C SER A 35 -46.05 -0.64 14.09
N GLY A 36 -45.87 -1.96 13.95
CA GLY A 36 -46.48 -2.77 12.90
C GLY A 36 -47.65 -3.58 13.48
N PRO A 37 -48.67 -3.93 12.68
CA PRO A 37 -49.82 -4.67 13.17
C PRO A 37 -49.45 -6.12 13.46
N GLU A 38 -49.89 -6.56 14.64
CA GLU A 38 -50.09 -7.92 15.15
C GLU A 38 -49.12 -9.03 14.72
N GLY A 39 -48.29 -9.44 15.70
CA GLY A 39 -48.12 -10.87 15.96
C GLY A 39 -46.83 -11.53 15.49
N THR A 40 -45.64 -11.01 15.83
CA THR A 40 -44.46 -11.83 16.18
C THR A 40 -43.39 -10.95 16.87
N GLY A 41 -42.74 -11.51 17.90
CA GLY A 41 -41.71 -10.96 18.80
C GLY A 41 -40.98 -9.66 18.43
N VAL A 42 -40.99 -8.71 19.36
CA VAL A 42 -40.20 -7.47 19.33
C VAL A 42 -38.71 -7.79 19.56
N GLY A 43 -37.92 -7.81 18.48
CA GLY A 43 -36.47 -7.82 18.56
C GLY A 43 -35.92 -6.40 18.56
N THR A 44 -35.41 -5.92 19.69
CA THR A 44 -34.72 -4.63 19.78
C THR A 44 -33.32 -4.76 19.18
N VAL A 45 -33.13 -4.31 17.94
CA VAL A 45 -31.78 -4.21 17.35
C VAL A 45 -31.16 -2.88 17.80
N ARG A 46 -30.11 -2.97 18.63
CA ARG A 46 -29.32 -1.81 19.08
C ARG A 46 -28.21 -1.53 18.08
N PHE A 47 -28.20 -0.34 17.50
CA PHE A 47 -27.07 0.15 16.70
C PHE A 47 -26.17 1.03 17.57
N SER A 48 -24.88 0.71 17.62
CA SER A 48 -23.85 1.54 18.26
C SER A 48 -23.01 2.21 17.18
N TYR A 49 -23.11 3.54 17.06
CA TYR A 49 -22.23 4.34 16.20
C TYR A 49 -21.06 4.87 17.04
N PHE A 50 -19.83 4.64 16.58
CA PHE A 50 -18.64 5.26 17.16
C PHE A 50 -18.26 6.50 16.35
N PHE A 51 -18.56 7.68 16.87
CA PHE A 51 -17.92 8.91 16.41
C PHE A 51 -16.52 9.00 17.03
N ILE A 52 -15.47 8.97 16.20
CA ILE A 52 -14.11 9.30 16.62
C ILE A 52 -13.96 10.81 16.44
N ALA A 53 -13.95 11.56 17.54
CA ALA A 53 -13.63 12.98 17.52
C ALA A 53 -12.13 13.19 17.19
N PRO A 54 -11.76 14.22 16.42
CA PRO A 54 -10.37 14.55 16.16
C PRO A 54 -9.65 15.01 17.44
N SER A 55 -8.44 14.48 17.66
CA SER A 55 -7.58 14.84 18.79
C SER A 55 -7.11 16.30 18.68
N PRO A 56 -7.13 17.11 19.75
CA PRO A 56 -6.56 18.44 19.72
C PRO A 56 -5.02 18.39 19.75
N TYR A 57 -4.43 19.27 18.94
CA TYR A 57 -3.02 19.65 18.88
C TYR A 57 -2.38 19.85 20.28
N ILE A 58 -1.16 19.35 20.48
CA ILE A 58 -0.26 19.82 21.54
C ILE A 58 0.72 20.83 20.91
N ARG A 59 0.80 22.00 21.54
CA ARG A 59 1.67 23.14 21.19
C ARG A 59 3.13 22.88 21.57
N GLU A 60 4.00 23.59 20.86
CA GLU A 60 5.42 23.81 21.15
C GLU A 60 5.66 24.19 22.61
N HIS A 61 6.69 23.57 23.20
CA HIS A 61 7.63 24.03 24.24
C HIS A 61 8.00 22.85 25.13
N ASP A 62 9.20 22.28 24.90
CA ASP A 62 10.17 21.95 25.96
C ASP A 62 11.43 21.33 25.32
N ILE A 63 12.45 22.18 25.17
CA ILE A 63 13.85 21.81 24.94
C ILE A 63 14.50 21.68 26.31
N PRO A 64 15.35 20.65 26.54
CA PRO A 64 16.69 20.98 27.02
C PRO A 64 17.80 20.13 26.42
N GLY A 65 18.91 20.79 26.08
CA GLY A 65 20.23 20.30 26.48
C GLY A 65 21.11 19.60 25.44
N GLY A 66 21.83 20.43 24.67
CA GLY A 66 23.25 20.35 24.31
C GLY A 66 24.00 19.01 24.25
N LEU A 67 24.64 18.77 23.11
CA LEU A 67 26.02 18.25 23.03
C LEU A 67 26.71 18.76 21.75
N ALA A 68 27.99 19.10 21.92
CA ALA A 68 28.85 19.89 21.03
C ALA A 68 29.45 19.04 19.87
N PRO A 69 30.17 19.65 18.90
CA PRO A 69 30.28 19.17 17.52
C PRO A 69 31.43 18.16 17.29
N ALA A 70 31.23 17.23 16.37
CA ALA A 70 32.28 16.33 15.87
C ALA A 70 32.93 16.89 14.60
N ALA A 71 34.26 16.83 14.63
CA ALA A 71 35.22 17.48 13.74
C ALA A 71 35.21 17.00 12.29
N GLN A 72 35.57 17.95 11.40
CA GLN A 72 35.91 17.76 10.00
C GLN A 72 37.15 16.87 9.83
N LEU A 73 37.06 15.88 8.94
CA LEU A 73 38.19 15.11 8.43
C LEU A 73 38.57 15.60 7.02
N PRO A 74 39.87 15.73 6.68
CA PRO A 74 40.34 16.26 5.40
C PRO A 74 40.25 15.24 4.24
N PRO A 75 40.30 15.69 2.97
CA PRO A 75 39.99 14.86 1.81
C PRO A 75 41.18 13.97 1.41
N GLY A 76 40.96 12.65 1.43
CA GLY A 76 41.92 11.62 1.02
C GLY A 76 41.61 11.05 -0.37
N ARG A 77 42.66 10.92 -1.18
CA ARG A 77 42.69 10.57 -2.61
C ARG A 77 42.04 9.22 -2.96
N ARG A 78 41.33 9.18 -4.10
CA ARG A 78 40.76 7.98 -4.74
C ARG A 78 41.86 7.08 -5.32
N PRO A 79 41.83 5.75 -5.14
CA PRO A 79 42.61 4.83 -5.96
C PRO A 79 41.95 4.62 -7.33
N LYS A 80 42.76 4.69 -8.39
CA LYS A 80 42.40 4.36 -9.77
C LYS A 80 42.27 2.84 -9.90
N PHE A 81 41.08 2.33 -10.20
CA PHE A 81 40.92 0.94 -10.64
C PHE A 81 41.11 0.88 -12.17
N VAL A 82 42.15 0.16 -12.58
CA VAL A 82 42.45 -0.19 -13.98
C VAL A 82 41.52 -1.33 -14.39
N ARG A 83 40.78 -1.14 -15.48
CA ARG A 83 39.98 -2.19 -16.14
C ARG A 83 40.92 -3.17 -16.84
N SER A 84 40.97 -4.43 -16.41
CA SER A 84 41.39 -5.55 -17.26
C SER A 84 40.17 -6.10 -17.98
N GLY A 85 40.21 -6.08 -19.31
CA GLY A 85 39.16 -6.61 -20.16
C GLY A 85 39.21 -8.13 -20.25
N VAL A 86 38.03 -8.75 -20.30
CA VAL A 86 37.85 -10.10 -20.86
C VAL A 86 36.71 -10.01 -21.86
N ALA A 87 36.97 -10.56 -23.03
CA ALA A 87 36.15 -10.46 -24.23
C ALA A 87 34.91 -11.37 -24.19
N GLY A 88 33.79 -10.82 -24.65
CA GLY A 88 32.91 -11.44 -25.65
C GLY A 88 32.09 -12.67 -25.26
N GLN A 89 30.80 -12.47 -24.99
CA GLN A 89 29.74 -13.31 -25.57
C GLN A 89 28.56 -12.42 -25.97
N ALA A 90 28.23 -12.46 -27.26
CA ALA A 90 27.14 -11.71 -27.88
C ALA A 90 25.78 -12.27 -27.41
N GLY A 91 25.10 -11.52 -26.54
CA GLY A 91 23.71 -11.76 -26.19
C GLY A 91 22.79 -11.14 -27.24
N ILE A 92 21.97 -11.98 -27.86
CA ILE A 92 20.88 -11.56 -28.74
C ILE A 92 19.86 -10.80 -27.88
N ASN A 93 19.75 -9.48 -28.08
CA ASN A 93 18.71 -8.67 -27.44
C ASN A 93 17.34 -9.01 -28.07
N PRO A 94 16.29 -9.33 -27.29
CA PRO A 94 14.94 -9.44 -27.83
C PRO A 94 14.46 -8.08 -28.34
N PRO A 95 13.62 -8.04 -29.39
CA PRO A 95 13.17 -6.79 -29.99
C PRO A 95 12.29 -6.03 -28.98
N GLY A 96 12.77 -4.88 -28.50
CA GLY A 96 12.05 -4.01 -27.56
C GLY A 96 12.93 -3.29 -26.55
N ARG A 97 14.11 -3.81 -26.21
CA ARG A 97 15.08 -3.09 -25.38
C ARG A 97 15.85 -2.06 -26.20
N ARG A 98 15.54 -0.78 -26.01
CA ARG A 98 16.45 0.31 -26.38
C ARG A 98 17.06 0.81 -25.08
N ASP A 99 18.38 0.76 -24.97
CA ASP A 99 19.07 1.30 -23.80
C ASP A 99 18.84 2.81 -23.75
N MET A 100 18.18 3.31 -22.69
CA MET A 100 17.91 4.74 -22.49
C MET A 100 19.17 5.64 -22.58
N VAL A 101 20.35 5.05 -22.40
CA VAL A 101 21.65 5.71 -22.55
C VAL A 101 21.85 6.26 -23.97
N GLU A 102 21.26 5.65 -25.00
CA GLU A 102 21.45 6.06 -26.40
C GLU A 102 20.61 7.29 -26.82
N ARG A 103 19.58 7.69 -26.05
CA ARG A 103 18.75 8.88 -26.37
C ARG A 103 19.17 10.16 -25.66
N GLY A 104 20.03 10.09 -24.64
CA GLY A 104 20.43 11.27 -23.86
C GLY A 104 19.35 11.85 -22.92
N ASP A 105 18.11 11.36 -22.99
CA ASP A 105 17.04 11.73 -22.07
C ASP A 105 17.18 10.97 -20.75
N ARG A 106 17.80 11.62 -19.76
CA ARG A 106 17.82 11.10 -18.39
C ARG A 106 16.45 11.33 -17.75
N PRO A 107 15.88 10.34 -17.05
CA PRO A 107 14.64 10.53 -16.29
C PRO A 107 14.74 11.74 -15.37
N VAL A 108 13.67 12.52 -15.33
CA VAL A 108 13.61 13.70 -14.47
C VAL A 108 13.26 13.24 -13.05
N GLU A 109 14.17 13.44 -12.11
CA GLU A 109 13.91 13.25 -10.68
C GLU A 109 13.21 14.50 -10.10
N ARG A 110 12.15 14.28 -9.32
CA ARG A 110 11.50 15.29 -8.49
C ARG A 110 11.46 14.78 -7.04
N SER A 111 11.72 15.66 -6.08
CA SER A 111 11.74 15.34 -4.65
C SER A 111 10.68 16.10 -3.87
N ASP A 112 10.47 15.67 -2.63
CA ASP A 112 9.64 16.33 -1.62
C ASP A 112 8.19 16.57 -2.08
N LEU A 113 7.67 15.62 -2.86
CA LEU A 113 6.31 15.63 -3.38
C LEU A 113 5.33 15.05 -2.36
N ALA A 114 4.07 15.47 -2.45
CA ALA A 114 2.96 14.72 -1.88
C ALA A 114 2.71 13.43 -2.68
N LEU A 115 2.17 12.38 -2.05
CA LEU A 115 1.93 11.08 -2.69
C LEU A 115 1.07 11.18 -3.97
N VAL A 116 0.00 11.96 -3.93
CA VAL A 116 -0.93 12.15 -5.06
C VAL A 116 -0.21 12.81 -6.24
N ASP A 117 0.62 13.83 -5.97
CA ASP A 117 1.40 14.54 -7.00
C ASP A 117 2.51 13.67 -7.58
N ALA A 118 3.20 12.91 -6.73
CA ALA A 118 4.24 11.97 -7.13
C ALA A 118 3.70 10.91 -8.11
N LEU A 119 2.52 10.36 -7.82
CA LEU A 119 1.82 9.42 -8.70
C LEU A 119 1.18 10.11 -9.92
N GLY A 120 1.10 11.44 -9.94
CA GLY A 120 0.44 12.20 -11.00
C GLY A 120 -1.06 11.96 -11.06
N LEU A 121 -1.69 11.87 -9.89
CA LEU A 121 -3.12 11.65 -9.69
C LEU A 121 -3.83 12.97 -9.32
N GLY A 122 -5.16 12.95 -9.22
CA GLY A 122 -5.95 14.06 -8.68
C GLY A 122 -6.50 15.06 -9.71
N SER A 123 -6.02 15.04 -10.96
CA SER A 123 -6.47 15.98 -12.00
C SER A 123 -7.71 15.53 -12.78
N VAL A 124 -7.90 14.22 -12.95
CA VAL A 124 -9.02 13.65 -13.72
C VAL A 124 -9.62 12.47 -12.95
N PRO A 125 -10.88 12.57 -12.47
CA PRO A 125 -11.65 11.47 -11.87
C PRO A 125 -11.54 10.15 -12.65
N GLY A 126 -11.56 9.01 -11.95
CA GLY A 126 -11.44 7.72 -12.62
C GLY A 126 -11.18 6.52 -11.72
N ILE A 127 -10.94 5.37 -12.35
CA ILE A 127 -10.57 4.12 -11.66
C ILE A 127 -9.05 3.99 -11.55
N ILE A 128 -8.58 3.76 -10.32
CA ILE A 128 -7.19 3.45 -9.99
C ILE A 128 -7.11 2.01 -9.49
N SER A 129 -6.42 1.13 -10.21
CA SER A 129 -6.18 -0.24 -9.77
C SER A 129 -4.79 -0.39 -9.15
N ILE A 130 -4.72 -1.04 -7.99
CA ILE A 130 -3.49 -1.30 -7.24
C ILE A 130 -3.19 -2.80 -7.29
N VAL A 131 -1.98 -3.15 -7.71
CA VAL A 131 -1.50 -4.53 -7.86
C VAL A 131 -0.12 -4.72 -7.21
N GLY A 132 0.33 -5.96 -7.06
CA GLY A 132 1.68 -6.26 -6.56
C GLY A 132 1.75 -6.63 -5.06
N GLY A 133 2.76 -6.15 -4.34
CA GLY A 133 3.08 -6.51 -2.96
C GLY A 133 3.55 -5.31 -2.11
N GLY A 134 3.81 -5.52 -0.83
CA GLY A 134 4.57 -4.55 -0.03
C GLY A 134 3.92 -3.20 0.30
N GLY A 135 2.59 -3.08 0.27
CA GLY A 135 1.92 -1.84 0.71
C GLY A 135 0.57 -1.52 0.09
N LYS A 136 0.01 -2.40 -0.76
CA LYS A 136 -1.22 -2.13 -1.52
C LYS A 136 -2.38 -1.58 -0.70
N SER A 137 -2.77 -2.25 0.38
CA SER A 137 -3.89 -1.78 1.19
C SER A 137 -3.54 -0.47 1.92
N SER A 138 -2.29 -0.29 2.34
CA SER A 138 -1.85 1.01 2.90
C SER A 138 -1.96 2.12 1.86
N LEU A 139 -1.60 1.86 0.60
CA LEU A 139 -1.77 2.81 -0.50
C LEU A 139 -3.25 3.08 -0.78
N LEU A 140 -4.08 2.05 -0.81
CA LEU A 140 -5.54 2.13 -0.99
C LEU A 140 -6.14 3.14 0.01
N PHE A 141 -5.85 2.98 1.30
CA PHE A 141 -6.36 3.87 2.33
C PHE A 141 -5.70 5.25 2.34
N ALA A 142 -4.41 5.36 1.98
CA ALA A 142 -3.73 6.65 1.87
C ALA A 142 -4.36 7.50 0.75
N LEU A 143 -4.57 6.92 -0.42
CA LEU A 143 -5.23 7.61 -1.54
C LEU A 143 -6.68 7.98 -1.21
N GLY A 144 -7.42 7.11 -0.51
CA GLY A 144 -8.77 7.44 -0.04
C GLY A 144 -8.87 8.63 0.90
N LYS A 145 -7.76 9.05 1.53
CA LYS A 145 -7.69 10.24 2.38
C LYS A 145 -7.16 11.46 1.65
N LEU A 146 -6.30 11.26 0.66
CA LEU A 146 -5.55 12.33 0.00
C LEU A 146 -6.16 12.79 -1.32
N LEU A 147 -6.90 11.94 -2.03
CA LEU A 147 -7.54 12.34 -3.28
C LEU A 147 -8.68 13.35 -2.99
N PRO A 148 -8.78 14.42 -3.78
CA PRO A 148 -9.87 15.36 -3.66
C PRO A 148 -11.19 14.71 -4.12
N GLY A 149 -12.31 15.17 -3.57
CA GLY A 149 -13.63 14.68 -3.96
C GLY A 149 -14.04 13.37 -3.28
N ARG A 150 -15.07 12.73 -3.81
CA ARG A 150 -15.64 11.50 -3.26
C ARG A 150 -14.88 10.28 -3.78
N THR A 151 -14.34 9.49 -2.86
CA THR A 151 -13.56 8.30 -3.19
C THR A 151 -14.21 7.03 -2.67
N VAL A 152 -14.37 6.04 -3.52
CA VAL A 152 -14.77 4.68 -3.13
C VAL A 152 -13.56 3.77 -3.17
N LEU A 153 -13.31 3.09 -2.07
CA LEU A 153 -12.28 2.06 -1.95
C LEU A 153 -12.94 0.70 -2.11
N THR A 154 -12.32 -0.22 -2.83
CA THR A 154 -12.80 -1.58 -2.93
C THR A 154 -11.67 -2.55 -3.24
N THR A 155 -11.99 -3.83 -3.31
CA THR A 155 -11.08 -4.88 -3.73
C THR A 155 -11.84 -5.88 -4.60
N THR A 156 -11.18 -6.44 -5.61
CA THR A 156 -11.72 -7.56 -6.40
C THR A 156 -11.24 -8.91 -5.87
N THR A 157 -10.48 -8.91 -4.76
CA THR A 157 -9.94 -10.11 -4.11
C THR A 157 -10.21 -10.09 -2.60
N ARG A 158 -9.72 -11.09 -1.87
CA ARG A 158 -9.90 -11.15 -0.41
C ARG A 158 -8.97 -10.16 0.29
N ILE A 159 -9.55 -9.28 1.11
CA ILE A 159 -8.81 -8.42 2.04
C ILE A 159 -9.00 -8.93 3.47
N PHE A 160 -7.99 -8.76 4.34
CA PHE A 160 -8.15 -9.13 5.75
C PHE A 160 -9.12 -8.17 6.44
N ALA A 161 -10.03 -8.71 7.25
CA ALA A 161 -10.99 -7.91 8.00
C ALA A 161 -10.32 -6.87 8.90
N SER A 162 -9.10 -7.12 9.39
CA SER A 162 -8.34 -6.14 10.18
C SER A 162 -7.96 -4.87 9.40
N GLN A 163 -7.82 -4.96 8.08
CA GLN A 163 -7.45 -3.83 7.23
C GLN A 163 -8.63 -2.89 6.98
N THR A 164 -9.87 -3.37 7.10
CA THR A 164 -11.07 -2.52 6.95
C THR A 164 -11.16 -1.45 8.03
N ARG A 165 -10.52 -1.65 9.19
CA ARG A 165 -10.41 -0.68 10.29
C ARG A 165 -9.68 0.62 9.90
N LEU A 166 -8.95 0.62 8.79
CA LEU A 166 -8.28 1.80 8.25
C LEU A 166 -9.24 2.71 7.47
N ALA A 167 -10.41 2.20 7.11
CA ALA A 167 -11.45 2.96 6.42
C ALA A 167 -12.23 3.84 7.40
N SER A 168 -12.61 5.04 6.94
CA SER A 168 -13.50 5.93 7.70
C SER A 168 -14.93 5.38 7.79
N ALA A 169 -15.34 4.64 6.76
CA ALA A 169 -16.62 3.93 6.70
C ALA A 169 -16.44 2.64 5.88
N VAL A 170 -17.18 1.59 6.24
CA VAL A 170 -17.21 0.30 5.54
C VAL A 170 -18.65 -0.07 5.26
N CYS A 171 -18.93 -0.56 4.06
CA CYS A 171 -20.23 -1.12 3.67
C CYS A 171 -20.05 -2.46 2.95
N SER A 172 -20.97 -3.38 3.20
CA SER A 172 -21.05 -4.67 2.49
C SER A 172 -22.11 -4.59 1.40
N LEU A 173 -21.96 -5.32 0.29
CA LEU A 173 -23.04 -5.44 -0.70
C LEU A 173 -24.26 -6.19 -0.16
N ASP A 174 -24.10 -6.94 0.93
CA ASP A 174 -25.21 -7.57 1.64
C ASP A 174 -26.09 -6.55 2.40
N ASP A 175 -25.60 -5.33 2.64
CA ASP A 175 -26.40 -4.26 3.26
C ASP A 175 -27.30 -3.60 2.21
N GLU A 176 -28.61 -3.69 2.36
CA GLU A 176 -29.58 -3.06 1.43
C GLU A 176 -29.39 -1.54 1.27
N ASN A 177 -28.69 -0.89 2.21
CA ASN A 177 -28.45 0.55 2.23
C ASN A 177 -27.04 0.96 1.78
N TRP A 178 -26.22 0.06 1.22
CA TRP A 178 -24.84 0.38 0.86
C TRP A 178 -24.73 1.59 -0.09
N GLU A 179 -25.64 1.73 -1.06
CA GLU A 179 -25.70 2.88 -1.96
C GLU A 179 -26.01 4.19 -1.23
N ARG A 180 -26.88 4.13 -0.20
CA ARG A 180 -27.19 5.30 0.62
C ARG A 180 -25.98 5.74 1.44
N VAL A 181 -25.19 4.81 1.96
CA VAL A 181 -23.92 5.11 2.66
C VAL A 181 -22.93 5.80 1.70
N LEU A 182 -22.90 5.39 0.43
CA LEU A 182 -22.13 6.06 -0.61
C LEU A 182 -22.61 7.49 -0.90
N SER A 183 -23.91 7.78 -0.85
CA SER A 183 -24.41 9.15 -1.06
C SER A 183 -24.32 10.05 0.17
N GLN A 184 -24.24 9.50 1.38
CA GLN A 184 -24.32 10.28 2.63
C GLN A 184 -22.98 10.56 3.29
N GLY A 185 -21.94 9.81 2.97
CA GLY A 185 -20.63 10.00 3.58
C GLY A 185 -19.90 11.24 3.04
N VAL A 186 -18.94 11.71 3.83
CA VAL A 186 -17.91 12.67 3.41
C VAL A 186 -16.58 11.91 3.33
N GLY A 187 -15.73 12.22 2.34
CA GLY A 187 -14.44 11.54 2.16
C GLY A 187 -14.54 10.16 1.49
N SER A 188 -13.83 9.16 2.02
CA SER A 188 -13.78 7.80 1.46
C SER A 188 -14.65 6.76 2.17
N VAL A 189 -15.17 5.82 1.39
CA VAL A 189 -15.94 4.66 1.87
C VAL A 189 -15.35 3.38 1.27
N LEU A 190 -15.13 2.36 2.11
CA LEU A 190 -14.75 1.02 1.66
C LEU A 190 -16.00 0.19 1.36
N VAL A 191 -16.11 -0.30 0.12
CA VAL A 191 -17.16 -1.23 -0.33
C VAL A 191 -16.54 -2.61 -0.49
N VAL A 192 -17.14 -3.61 0.16
CA VAL A 192 -16.73 -5.02 0.05
C VAL A 192 -17.92 -5.88 -0.34
N GLY A 193 -17.66 -7.03 -0.98
CA GLY A 193 -18.74 -7.92 -1.42
C GLY A 193 -19.51 -8.53 -0.26
N HIS A 194 -18.79 -9.30 0.56
CA HIS A 194 -19.29 -9.97 1.77
C HIS A 194 -18.23 -9.89 2.85
N MET A 195 -18.59 -9.84 4.13
CA MET A 195 -17.62 -9.80 5.23
C MET A 195 -17.88 -10.91 6.25
N ASP A 196 -16.89 -11.78 6.42
CA ASP A 196 -16.80 -12.74 7.53
C ASP A 196 -15.87 -12.21 8.64
N GLU A 197 -15.78 -12.92 9.77
CA GLU A 197 -14.96 -12.50 10.93
C GLU A 197 -13.47 -12.29 10.61
N ARG A 198 -12.95 -12.94 9.56
CA ARG A 198 -11.53 -12.98 9.21
C ARG A 198 -11.22 -12.24 7.90
N HIS A 199 -12.17 -12.18 6.97
CA HIS A 199 -11.95 -11.68 5.62
C HIS A 199 -13.16 -10.95 5.06
N ALA A 200 -12.88 -9.93 4.26
CA ALA A 200 -13.84 -9.36 3.35
C ALA A 200 -13.58 -9.87 1.92
N MET A 201 -14.64 -10.31 1.26
CA MET A 201 -14.64 -10.77 -0.12
C MET A 201 -14.64 -9.58 -1.09
N GLY A 202 -14.02 -9.80 -2.25
CA GLY A 202 -14.01 -8.82 -3.32
C GLY A 202 -15.39 -8.58 -3.92
N VAL A 203 -15.54 -7.42 -4.54
CA VAL A 203 -16.75 -7.04 -5.28
C VAL A 203 -16.75 -7.64 -6.71
N PRO A 204 -17.92 -7.77 -7.35
CA PRO A 204 -18.00 -8.10 -8.77
C PRO A 204 -17.19 -7.12 -9.63
N LEU A 205 -16.62 -7.63 -10.74
CA LEU A 205 -15.71 -6.88 -11.62
C LEU A 205 -16.35 -5.66 -12.30
N ASP A 206 -17.66 -5.69 -12.51
CA ASP A 206 -18.44 -4.61 -13.13
C ASP A 206 -18.80 -3.50 -12.12
N LEU A 207 -18.74 -3.79 -10.82
CA LEU A 207 -19.16 -2.85 -9.79
C LEU A 207 -18.31 -1.56 -9.75
N PRO A 208 -16.96 -1.60 -9.83
CA PRO A 208 -16.15 -0.37 -9.84
C PRO A 208 -16.60 0.62 -10.91
N SER A 209 -16.92 0.13 -12.10
CA SER A 209 -17.34 0.95 -13.25
C SER A 209 -18.75 1.50 -13.05
N ARG A 210 -19.66 0.72 -12.47
CA ARG A 210 -20.99 1.19 -12.06
C ARG A 210 -20.93 2.26 -10.97
N ILE A 211 -20.01 2.11 -10.02
CA ILE A 211 -19.81 3.10 -8.95
C ILE A 211 -19.26 4.40 -9.51
N LEU A 212 -18.25 4.33 -10.41
CA LEU A 212 -17.68 5.53 -11.04
C LEU A 212 -18.70 6.27 -11.93
N ALA A 213 -19.65 5.56 -12.54
CA ALA A 213 -20.70 6.17 -13.36
C ALA A 213 -21.69 7.04 -12.55
N ARG A 214 -21.61 7.03 -11.21
CA ARG A 214 -22.46 7.87 -10.36
C ARG A 214 -21.95 9.32 -10.35
N PRO A 215 -22.85 10.31 -10.39
CA PRO A 215 -22.46 11.72 -10.43
C PRO A 215 -21.85 12.23 -9.11
N ASP A 216 -22.02 11.48 -8.01
CA ASP A 216 -21.51 11.81 -6.68
C ASP A 216 -20.18 11.11 -6.35
N VAL A 217 -19.53 10.44 -7.32
CA VAL A 217 -18.27 9.71 -7.14
C VAL A 217 -17.22 10.20 -8.13
N ASP A 218 -16.07 10.63 -7.61
CA ASP A 218 -14.93 11.06 -8.43
C ASP A 218 -13.92 9.92 -8.64
N TRP A 219 -13.69 9.11 -7.61
CA TRP A 219 -12.63 8.10 -7.65
C TRP A 219 -13.13 6.74 -7.21
N VAL A 220 -12.68 5.70 -7.91
CA VAL A 220 -12.80 4.31 -7.45
C VAL A 220 -11.41 3.70 -7.41
N ILE A 221 -10.97 3.30 -6.22
CA ILE A 221 -9.65 2.68 -6.02
C ILE A 221 -9.85 1.20 -5.71
N VAL A 222 -9.18 0.35 -6.47
CA VAL A 222 -9.38 -1.10 -6.45
C VAL A 222 -8.09 -1.81 -6.07
N GLU A 223 -8.05 -2.54 -4.97
CA GLU A 223 -7.00 -3.53 -4.73
C GLU A 223 -7.31 -4.81 -5.52
N ALA A 224 -6.54 -5.06 -6.59
CA ALA A 224 -6.89 -6.03 -7.63
C ALA A 224 -6.21 -7.40 -7.51
N ASP A 225 -5.40 -7.62 -6.47
CA ASP A 225 -4.77 -8.90 -6.17
C ASP A 225 -4.31 -9.05 -4.70
N GLY A 226 -4.01 -10.29 -4.30
CA GLY A 226 -3.45 -10.61 -2.99
C GLY A 226 -1.95 -10.91 -3.02
N SER A 227 -1.21 -10.51 -1.98
CA SER A 227 0.23 -10.84 -1.83
C SER A 227 0.60 -11.56 -0.54
N ARG A 228 -0.37 -11.92 0.31
CA ARG A 228 -0.12 -12.49 1.66
C ARG A 228 0.81 -11.63 2.53
N ARG A 229 0.76 -10.30 2.36
CA ARG A 229 1.64 -9.32 3.04
C ARG A 229 3.13 -9.41 2.68
N LEU A 230 3.49 -10.22 1.68
CA LEU A 230 4.86 -10.27 1.16
C LEU A 230 5.19 -9.01 0.35
N PRO A 231 6.47 -8.59 0.35
CA PRO A 231 6.91 -7.33 -0.24
C PRO A 231 6.81 -7.29 -1.77
N VAL A 232 6.90 -8.43 -2.43
CA VAL A 232 6.82 -8.52 -3.90
C VAL A 232 6.04 -9.74 -4.35
N LYS A 233 5.57 -9.73 -5.60
CA LYS A 233 4.96 -10.90 -6.24
C LYS A 233 5.05 -10.86 -7.75
N ALA A 234 4.83 -12.01 -8.37
CA ALA A 234 4.39 -12.10 -9.76
C ALA A 234 2.93 -12.60 -9.81
N PRO A 235 2.07 -12.03 -10.69
CA PRO A 235 0.65 -12.37 -10.75
C PRO A 235 0.43 -13.79 -11.26
N ALA A 236 -0.56 -14.51 -10.71
CA ALA A 236 -1.04 -15.82 -11.19
C ALA A 236 -1.63 -15.78 -12.62
N GLN A 237 -2.08 -16.91 -13.18
CA GLN A 237 -2.73 -16.89 -14.50
C GLN A 237 -4.07 -16.12 -14.47
N HIS A 238 -4.86 -16.31 -13.41
CA HIS A 238 -6.14 -15.65 -13.16
C HIS A 238 -6.03 -14.28 -12.48
N GLU A 239 -4.81 -13.83 -12.15
CA GLU A 239 -4.56 -12.52 -11.55
C GLU A 239 -3.77 -11.61 -12.51
N PRO A 240 -3.75 -10.29 -12.29
CA PRO A 240 -4.67 -9.55 -11.42
C PRO A 240 -6.07 -9.44 -12.04
N VAL A 241 -7.06 -9.15 -11.21
CA VAL A 241 -8.46 -9.01 -11.59
C VAL A 241 -8.78 -7.51 -11.69
N ILE A 242 -8.39 -6.89 -12.80
CA ILE A 242 -8.43 -5.43 -13.04
C ILE A 242 -9.70 -5.05 -13.83
N PRO A 243 -10.49 -4.05 -13.39
CA PRO A 243 -11.59 -3.50 -14.19
C PRO A 243 -11.12 -2.91 -15.51
N THR A 244 -11.88 -3.12 -16.59
CA THR A 244 -11.56 -2.66 -17.95
C THR A 244 -11.42 -1.14 -18.06
N GLU A 245 -12.16 -0.39 -17.25
CA GLU A 245 -12.18 1.08 -17.21
C GLU A 245 -11.06 1.66 -16.32
N THR A 246 -10.11 0.84 -15.88
CA THR A 246 -8.93 1.32 -15.14
C THR A 246 -8.13 2.30 -15.99
N GLY A 247 -8.16 3.58 -15.62
CA GLY A 247 -7.37 4.63 -16.26
C GLY A 247 -5.95 4.73 -15.71
N THR A 248 -5.73 4.25 -14.49
CA THR A 248 -4.40 4.22 -13.85
C THR A 248 -4.15 2.90 -13.13
N LEU A 249 -3.04 2.24 -13.46
CA LEU A 249 -2.55 1.04 -12.79
C LEU A 249 -1.31 1.40 -11.95
N VAL A 250 -1.37 1.14 -10.64
CA VAL A 250 -0.23 1.30 -9.72
C VAL A 250 0.27 -0.05 -9.27
N THR A 251 1.48 -0.43 -9.71
CA THR A 251 2.17 -1.62 -9.22
C THR A 251 2.98 -1.27 -7.98
N VAL A 252 2.71 -1.94 -6.86
CA VAL A 252 3.40 -1.71 -5.59
C VAL A 252 4.40 -2.83 -5.32
N ALA A 253 5.57 -2.47 -4.77
CA ALA A 253 6.47 -3.38 -4.10
C ALA A 253 7.08 -2.72 -2.86
N GLY A 254 7.49 -3.53 -1.89
CA GLY A 254 8.32 -3.09 -0.78
C GLY A 254 9.79 -3.22 -1.14
N LEU A 255 10.61 -2.21 -0.80
CA LEU A 255 12.05 -2.27 -1.01
C LEU A 255 12.72 -3.39 -0.20
N ASP A 256 12.10 -3.81 0.91
CA ASP A 256 12.48 -4.96 1.72
C ASP A 256 12.29 -6.32 1.00
N ALA A 257 11.91 -6.33 -0.28
CA ALA A 257 12.10 -7.48 -1.17
C ALA A 257 13.56 -7.68 -1.59
N LEU A 258 14.41 -6.66 -1.45
CA LEU A 258 15.84 -6.75 -1.73
C LEU A 258 16.57 -7.36 -0.53
N GLY A 259 17.72 -7.99 -0.81
CA GLY A 259 18.62 -8.47 0.25
C GLY A 259 18.27 -9.84 0.84
N ALA A 260 17.19 -10.49 0.39
CA ALA A 260 16.86 -11.88 0.74
C ALA A 260 16.45 -12.71 -0.50
N PRO A 261 16.53 -14.05 -0.42
CA PRO A 261 16.17 -14.95 -1.52
C PRO A 261 14.72 -14.77 -1.98
N ILE A 262 14.48 -14.92 -3.29
CA ILE A 262 13.13 -14.85 -3.89
C ILE A 262 12.15 -15.77 -3.16
N ALA A 263 12.56 -16.98 -2.79
CA ALA A 263 11.75 -17.96 -2.07
C ALA A 263 11.17 -17.44 -0.74
N GLU A 264 11.84 -16.50 -0.09
CA GLU A 264 11.46 -15.97 1.23
C GLU A 264 10.60 -14.70 1.13
N VAL A 265 10.88 -13.86 0.13
CA VAL A 265 10.29 -12.52 0.01
C VAL A 265 9.16 -12.43 -1.02
N ALA A 266 9.04 -13.38 -1.93
CA ALA A 266 8.06 -13.31 -3.01
C ALA A 266 6.81 -14.13 -2.73
N HIS A 267 5.64 -13.54 -2.98
CA HIS A 267 4.45 -14.35 -3.19
C HIS A 267 4.52 -14.99 -4.59
N ARG A 268 4.50 -16.33 -4.64
CA ARG A 268 4.70 -17.15 -5.85
C ARG A 268 6.12 -17.01 -6.42
N PRO A 269 7.14 -17.45 -5.65
CA PRO A 269 8.54 -17.30 -6.02
C PRO A 269 8.87 -17.92 -7.38
N GLU A 270 8.24 -19.04 -7.74
CA GLU A 270 8.39 -19.71 -9.04
C GLU A 270 8.02 -18.80 -10.22
N ARG A 271 7.02 -17.93 -10.03
CA ARG A 271 6.58 -16.98 -11.06
C ARG A 271 7.47 -15.74 -11.11
N VAL A 272 7.99 -15.30 -9.96
CA VAL A 272 9.00 -14.24 -9.92
C VAL A 272 10.24 -14.71 -10.68
N SER A 273 10.73 -15.91 -10.38
CA SER A 273 11.82 -16.56 -11.12
C SER A 273 11.56 -16.65 -12.62
N ALA A 274 10.34 -17.01 -13.04
CA ALA A 274 9.98 -17.09 -14.45
C ALA A 274 9.96 -15.73 -15.18
N VAL A 275 9.78 -14.62 -14.46
CA VAL A 275 9.79 -13.26 -15.02
C VAL A 275 11.20 -12.66 -14.98
N THR A 276 11.95 -12.85 -13.89
CA THR A 276 13.29 -12.28 -13.71
C THR A 276 14.40 -13.13 -14.32
N GLY A 277 14.14 -14.43 -14.57
CA GLY A 277 15.15 -15.40 -14.99
C GLY A 277 16.07 -15.87 -13.86
N LEU A 278 15.83 -15.44 -12.61
CA LEU A 278 16.64 -15.81 -11.45
C LEU A 278 16.11 -17.08 -10.78
N PRO A 279 16.97 -17.98 -10.26
CA PRO A 279 16.52 -19.10 -9.44
C PRO A 279 15.90 -18.61 -8.12
N GLN A 280 15.07 -19.42 -7.46
CA GLN A 280 14.31 -18.99 -6.28
C GLN A 280 15.22 -18.70 -5.06
N GLU A 281 16.41 -19.28 -5.06
CA GLU A 281 17.46 -19.12 -4.05
C GLU A 281 18.28 -17.85 -4.26
N ALA A 282 18.18 -17.21 -5.43
CA ALA A 282 18.87 -15.97 -5.70
C ALA A 282 18.19 -14.79 -5.01
N THR A 283 19.00 -13.80 -4.64
CA THR A 283 18.55 -12.53 -4.09
C THR A 283 18.09 -11.59 -5.19
N LEU A 284 16.96 -10.91 -5.00
CA LEU A 284 16.54 -9.84 -5.91
C LEU A 284 17.52 -8.66 -5.85
N THR A 285 17.90 -8.18 -7.02
CA THR A 285 18.70 -6.95 -7.19
C THR A 285 17.76 -5.80 -7.54
N PRO A 286 18.19 -4.53 -7.38
CA PRO A 286 17.41 -3.39 -7.84
C PRO A 286 16.98 -3.51 -9.31
N GLU A 287 17.87 -3.99 -10.18
CA GLU A 287 17.62 -4.14 -11.61
C GLU A 287 16.55 -5.19 -11.88
N SER A 288 16.65 -6.37 -11.26
CA SER A 288 15.68 -7.46 -11.46
C SER A 288 14.32 -7.14 -10.82
N LEU A 289 14.29 -6.40 -9.72
CA LEU A 289 13.05 -5.86 -9.16
C LEU A 289 12.40 -4.84 -10.12
N GLY A 290 13.17 -3.89 -10.66
CA GLY A 290 12.67 -2.93 -11.64
C GLY A 290 12.08 -3.60 -12.88
N GLN A 291 12.78 -4.61 -13.42
CA GLN A 291 12.31 -5.42 -14.55
C GLN A 291 11.02 -6.18 -14.23
N LEU A 292 10.94 -6.79 -13.04
CA LEU A 292 9.73 -7.51 -12.59
C LEU A 292 8.51 -6.58 -12.53
N LEU A 293 8.68 -5.37 -11.97
CA LEU A 293 7.58 -4.41 -11.81
C LEU A 293 7.13 -3.83 -13.16
N ALA A 294 8.07 -3.59 -14.07
CA ALA A 294 7.78 -3.04 -15.39
C ALA A 294 7.22 -4.08 -16.38
N SER A 295 7.61 -5.36 -16.24
CA SER A 295 7.25 -6.44 -17.17
C SER A 295 5.73 -6.60 -17.35
N SER A 296 5.31 -6.81 -18.60
CA SER A 296 3.94 -7.20 -18.97
C SER A 296 3.53 -8.59 -18.46
N ARG A 297 4.51 -9.43 -18.07
CA ARG A 297 4.28 -10.72 -17.39
C ARG A 297 4.35 -10.60 -15.86
N GLY A 298 4.83 -9.46 -15.36
CA GLY A 298 4.97 -9.12 -13.95
C GLY A 298 3.98 -8.04 -13.53
N GLY A 299 4.48 -6.91 -13.03
CA GLY A 299 3.65 -5.82 -12.50
C GLY A 299 2.69 -5.16 -13.50
N GLY A 300 2.98 -5.27 -14.80
CA GLY A 300 2.15 -4.75 -15.89
C GLY A 300 1.11 -5.71 -16.45
N LYS A 301 0.99 -6.91 -15.89
CA LYS A 301 0.06 -7.90 -16.42
C LYS A 301 -1.38 -7.41 -16.34
N SER A 302 -2.12 -7.59 -17.43
CA SER A 302 -3.54 -7.21 -17.55
C SER A 302 -3.80 -5.70 -17.44
N ALA A 303 -2.79 -4.85 -17.60
CA ALA A 303 -2.99 -3.41 -17.73
C ALA A 303 -3.89 -3.12 -18.95
N PRO A 304 -5.02 -2.40 -18.78
CA PRO A 304 -5.88 -2.09 -19.91
C PRO A 304 -5.18 -1.20 -20.94
N PRO A 305 -5.56 -1.30 -22.23
CA PRO A 305 -5.06 -0.39 -23.26
C PRO A 305 -5.33 1.07 -22.88
N GLY A 306 -4.31 1.93 -22.99
CA GLY A 306 -4.41 3.35 -22.65
C GLY A 306 -4.35 3.67 -21.15
N ALA A 307 -4.34 2.66 -20.26
CA ALA A 307 -4.13 2.88 -18.83
C ALA A 307 -2.71 3.41 -18.59
N ARG A 308 -2.61 4.49 -17.80
CA ARG A 308 -1.33 4.99 -17.31
C ARG A 308 -0.75 3.98 -16.33
N ARG A 309 0.55 3.68 -16.44
CA ARG A 309 1.23 2.74 -15.54
C ARG A 309 2.26 3.44 -14.67
N MET A 310 2.10 3.23 -13.37
CA MET A 310 2.93 3.80 -12.34
C MET A 310 3.45 2.68 -11.46
N ILE A 311 4.65 2.85 -10.92
CA ILE A 311 5.22 1.92 -9.94
C ILE A 311 5.42 2.69 -8.64
N LEU A 312 5.08 2.07 -7.52
CA LEU A 312 5.38 2.57 -6.19
C LEU A 312 6.31 1.60 -5.46
N VAL A 313 7.52 2.06 -5.12
CA VAL A 313 8.47 1.35 -4.27
C VAL A 313 8.34 1.90 -2.86
N ASN A 314 7.70 1.13 -2.00
CA ASN A 314 7.41 1.47 -0.60
C ASN A 314 8.57 1.06 0.32
N LYS A 315 8.54 1.55 1.58
CA LYS A 315 9.49 1.24 2.66
C LYS A 315 10.91 1.74 2.36
N VAL A 316 10.99 2.95 1.80
CA VAL A 316 12.24 3.68 1.63
C VAL A 316 12.34 4.70 2.75
N GLU A 317 13.11 4.41 3.79
CA GLU A 317 13.14 5.17 5.05
C GLU A 317 14.54 5.78 5.33
N SER A 318 15.55 5.44 4.53
CA SER A 318 16.93 5.91 4.67
C SER A 318 17.59 6.32 3.33
N ALA A 319 18.68 7.06 3.41
CA ALA A 319 19.45 7.47 2.22
C ALA A 319 20.06 6.28 1.46
N GLY A 320 20.47 5.22 2.18
CA GLY A 320 20.99 3.99 1.55
C GLY A 320 19.91 3.25 0.76
N GLU A 321 18.72 3.13 1.35
CA GLU A 321 17.53 2.57 0.69
C GLU A 321 17.10 3.40 -0.52
N LEU A 322 17.18 4.73 -0.40
CA LEU A 322 16.88 5.63 -1.52
C LEU A 322 17.79 5.37 -2.72
N GLY A 323 19.09 5.12 -2.49
CA GLY A 323 20.04 4.76 -3.54
C GLY A 323 19.69 3.44 -4.26
N LEU A 324 19.14 2.46 -3.53
CA LEU A 324 18.64 1.22 -4.11
C LEU A 324 17.33 1.45 -4.88
N ALA A 325 16.40 2.20 -4.30
CA ALA A 325 15.12 2.52 -4.92
C ALA A 325 15.29 3.33 -6.22
N ALA A 326 16.28 4.23 -6.28
CA ALA A 326 16.63 4.94 -7.51
C ALA A 326 17.10 3.99 -8.62
N GLN A 327 17.89 2.95 -8.29
CA GLN A 327 18.29 1.92 -9.26
C GLN A 327 17.09 1.10 -9.76
N VAL A 328 16.14 0.77 -8.86
CA VAL A 328 14.86 0.15 -9.25
C VAL A 328 14.11 1.06 -10.22
N ALA A 329 14.02 2.37 -9.93
CA ALA A 329 13.33 3.34 -10.76
C ALA A 329 13.93 3.45 -12.16
N LEU A 330 15.25 3.57 -12.27
CA LEU A 330 15.95 3.65 -13.55
C LEU A 330 15.78 2.36 -14.36
N SER A 331 15.87 1.18 -13.73
CA SER A 331 15.65 -0.10 -14.40
C SER A 331 14.21 -0.24 -14.92
N ALA A 332 13.21 0.12 -14.10
CA ALA A 332 11.81 0.02 -14.48
C ALA A 332 11.42 1.01 -15.59
N LEU A 333 11.99 2.22 -15.57
CA LEU A 333 11.76 3.24 -16.60
C LEU A 333 12.40 2.88 -17.94
N ALA A 334 13.24 1.85 -18.04
CA ALA A 334 13.69 1.35 -19.34
C ALA A 334 12.54 0.82 -20.22
N GLU A 335 11.42 0.42 -19.61
CA GLU A 335 10.23 -0.06 -20.34
C GLU A 335 9.28 1.08 -20.69
N ASP A 336 9.05 1.32 -21.99
CA ASP A 336 8.23 2.43 -22.54
C ASP A 336 6.82 2.55 -21.99
N SER A 337 6.28 1.44 -21.50
CA SER A 337 4.95 1.39 -20.91
C SER A 337 4.85 1.97 -19.49
N VAL A 338 5.97 2.24 -18.80
CA VAL A 338 5.98 2.83 -17.45
C VAL A 338 6.11 4.35 -17.56
N GLU A 339 5.15 5.09 -17.02
CA GLU A 339 5.17 6.55 -17.05
C GLU A 339 6.03 7.11 -15.91
N ARG A 340 5.92 6.53 -14.71
CA ARG A 340 6.53 7.05 -13.48
C ARG A 340 6.90 5.95 -12.50
N VAL A 341 7.98 6.17 -11.77
CA VAL A 341 8.33 5.38 -10.58
C VAL A 341 8.41 6.30 -9.37
N VAL A 342 7.62 6.00 -8.37
CA VAL A 342 7.49 6.75 -7.12
C VAL A 342 8.11 5.94 -5.99
N VAL A 343 8.91 6.59 -5.15
CA VAL A 343 9.57 5.94 -4.02
C VAL A 343 9.34 6.72 -2.74
N GLY A 344 9.19 6.01 -1.63
CA GLY A 344 8.96 6.60 -0.32
C GLY A 344 8.45 5.58 0.70
N ALA A 345 7.84 6.07 1.76
CA ALA A 345 7.27 5.24 2.82
C ALA A 345 5.80 5.62 3.06
N LEU A 346 4.92 4.63 2.99
CA LEU A 346 3.52 4.74 3.42
C LEU A 346 3.38 4.76 4.95
N ARG A 347 4.45 4.41 5.68
CA ARG A 347 4.52 4.62 7.13
C ARG A 347 4.93 6.06 7.38
N GLY A 348 4.09 6.79 8.14
CA GLY A 348 4.29 8.20 8.41
C GLY A 348 3.25 9.06 7.70
N ASP A 349 3.58 10.32 7.46
CA ASP A 349 2.71 11.25 6.76
C ASP A 349 2.89 11.14 5.23
N PRO A 350 1.87 10.67 4.48
CA PRO A 350 1.96 10.55 3.03
C PRO A 350 1.85 11.89 2.28
N SER A 351 1.69 13.01 2.98
CA SER A 351 1.57 14.35 2.38
C SER A 351 2.89 14.93 1.87
N SER A 352 4.03 14.35 2.20
CA SER A 352 5.35 14.82 1.79
C SER A 352 6.39 13.69 1.77
N GLY A 353 7.62 14.00 1.31
CA GLY A 353 8.76 13.08 1.38
C GLY A 353 8.85 12.05 0.23
N TRP A 354 7.97 12.15 -0.77
CA TRP A 354 8.01 11.27 -1.94
C TRP A 354 8.97 11.78 -3.00
N ARG A 355 9.65 10.85 -3.68
CA ARG A 355 10.39 11.15 -4.90
C ARG A 355 9.80 10.41 -6.08
N ALA A 356 9.86 11.04 -7.25
CA ALA A 356 9.37 10.46 -8.48
C ALA A 356 10.42 10.61 -9.58
N TRP A 357 10.63 9.53 -10.34
CA TRP A 357 11.30 9.56 -11.62
C TRP A 357 10.25 9.50 -12.72
N LEU A 358 10.32 10.47 -13.62
CA LEU A 358 9.41 10.60 -14.76
C LEU A 358 10.15 10.20 -16.03
N ARG A 359 9.46 9.50 -16.92
CA ARG A 359 9.94 9.28 -18.29
C ARG A 359 10.05 10.59 -19.06
#